data_AF-A0A1G3TMJ8-F1
#
_entry.id   AF-A0A1G3TMJ8-F1
#
_cell.length_a   1.000
_cell.length_b   1.000
_cell.length_c   1.000
_cell.angle_alpha   90.00
_cell.angle_beta   90.00
_cell.angle_gamma   90.00
#
_symmetry.space_group_name_H-M   'P 1'
#
loop_
_entity.id
_entity.type
_entity.pdbx_description
1 polymer ?
#
loop_
_entity_poly.entity_id
_entity_poly.type
_entity_poly.pdbx_seq_one_letter_code
_entity_poly.pdbx_strand_id
1 'polypeptide(L)'
;MNLHLKQLIDLSHVDKEIDAFEPQIEEANYKLEAAQAKKQSIDSDIENLTKEIRDEEMKKKKNELHLGELSQKLEDNSKKSGEIKTEREMKSLQLEEEIAKEQVNFANEEIERLERIIELKTSQAEAAKKSLEEIEANLASIKSEVDQKLEIINNSRQEVFMKKEKLISEMNQKGLAFYQKIRRWAKNSTVVPVEEQACMGCHMVINDKIYADVIKAEEITTCPHCGRILYMETDKE
;
A
#
# COMPACT_ATOMS: atom_id res chain seq x y z
N MET A 1 28.96 -20.08 -34.48
CA MET A 1 27.55 -19.77 -34.17
C MET A 1 26.97 -18.86 -35.25
N ASN A 2 25.81 -19.22 -35.79
CA ASN A 2 25.04 -18.43 -36.76
C ASN A 2 24.82 -16.99 -36.27
N LEU A 3 24.99 -16.01 -37.18
CA LEU A 3 24.85 -14.58 -36.86
C LEU A 3 23.45 -14.23 -36.32
N HIS A 4 22.39 -14.75 -36.93
CA HIS A 4 21.02 -14.49 -36.49
C HIS A 4 20.72 -15.13 -35.14
N LEU A 5 21.23 -16.33 -34.87
CA LEU A 5 21.11 -16.95 -33.55
C LEU A 5 21.81 -16.11 -32.48
N LYS A 6 23.03 -15.62 -32.77
CA LYS A 6 23.76 -14.71 -31.87
C LYS A 6 22.96 -13.43 -31.58
N GLN A 7 22.43 -12.78 -32.61
CA GLN A 7 21.60 -11.57 -32.44
C GLN A 7 20.36 -11.83 -31.57
N LEU A 8 19.74 -13.02 -31.68
CA LEU A 8 18.58 -13.41 -30.86
C LEU A 8 18.97 -13.66 -29.40
N ILE A 9 20.13 -14.28 -29.15
CA ILE A 9 20.69 -14.45 -27.81
C ILE A 9 20.96 -13.08 -27.20
N ASP A 10 21.68 -12.20 -27.90
CA ASP A 10 22.00 -10.84 -27.46
C ASP A 10 20.71 -10.05 -27.15
N LEU A 11 19.70 -10.13 -28.02
CA LEU A 11 18.40 -9.48 -27.79
C LEU A 11 17.70 -10.02 -26.54
N SER A 12 17.78 -11.33 -26.30
CA SER A 12 17.21 -11.93 -25.10
C SER A 12 17.87 -11.47 -23.81
N HIS A 13 19.18 -11.22 -23.81
CA HIS A 13 19.89 -10.65 -22.67
C HIS A 13 19.49 -9.20 -22.43
N VAL A 14 19.43 -8.39 -23.49
CA VAL A 14 19.00 -6.99 -23.39
C VAL A 14 17.55 -6.89 -22.92
N ASP A 15 16.65 -7.74 -23.41
CA ASP A 15 15.26 -7.78 -22.93
C ASP A 15 15.16 -8.22 -21.46
N LYS A 16 16.00 -9.15 -21.00
CA LYS A 16 16.11 -9.53 -19.58
C LYS A 16 16.59 -8.36 -18.72
N GLU A 17 17.60 -7.63 -19.17
CA GLU A 17 18.10 -6.42 -18.49
C GLU A 17 17.00 -5.35 -18.39
N ILE A 18 16.23 -5.13 -19.46
CA ILE A 18 15.11 -4.19 -19.46
C ILE A 18 14.03 -4.60 -18.46
N ASP A 19 13.60 -5.86 -18.51
CA ASP A 19 12.56 -6.38 -17.62
C ASP A 19 13.03 -6.40 -16.15
N ALA A 20 14.34 -6.44 -15.88
CA ALA A 20 14.91 -6.38 -14.54
C ALA A 20 14.90 -4.97 -13.91
N PHE A 21 14.64 -3.90 -14.67
CA PHE A 21 14.49 -2.56 -14.09
C PHE A 21 13.14 -2.39 -13.39
N GLU A 22 12.08 -3.06 -13.85
CA GLU A 22 10.75 -2.94 -13.23
C GLU A 22 10.76 -3.31 -11.73
N PRO A 23 11.27 -4.49 -11.30
CA PRO A 23 11.33 -4.82 -9.88
C PRO A 23 12.25 -3.88 -9.09
N GLN A 24 13.28 -3.29 -9.72
CA GLN A 24 14.14 -2.29 -9.07
C GLN A 24 13.39 -0.97 -8.83
N ILE A 25 12.54 -0.56 -9.78
CA ILE A 25 11.67 0.61 -9.65
C ILE A 25 10.64 0.37 -8.55
N GLU A 26 9.99 -0.80 -8.53
CA GLU A 26 9.07 -1.21 -7.47
C GLU A 26 9.75 -1.20 -6.10
N GLU A 27 10.95 -1.79 -5.99
CA GLU A 27 11.72 -1.80 -4.74
C GLU A 27 12.12 -0.40 -4.27
N ALA A 28 12.53 0.48 -5.21
CA ALA A 28 12.84 1.86 -4.89
C ALA A 28 11.62 2.60 -4.34
N ASN A 29 10.45 2.41 -4.96
CA ASN A 29 9.20 3.05 -4.55
C ASN A 29 8.60 2.47 -3.27
N TYR A 30 8.86 1.19 -2.96
CA TYR A 30 8.24 0.49 -1.84
C TYR A 30 8.34 1.26 -0.51
N LYS A 31 9.52 1.82 -0.20
CA LYS A 31 9.72 2.59 1.04
C LYS A 31 8.90 3.88 1.06
N LEU A 32 8.80 4.57 -0.08
CA LEU A 32 8.01 5.79 -0.21
C LEU A 32 6.52 5.49 -0.09
N GLU A 33 6.04 4.45 -0.78
CA GLU A 33 4.65 4.02 -0.74
C GLU A 33 4.24 3.57 0.67
N ALA A 34 5.08 2.79 1.35
CA ALA A 34 4.83 2.39 2.74
C ALA A 34 4.75 3.59 3.70
N ALA A 35 5.63 4.58 3.54
CA ALA A 35 5.60 5.80 4.34
C ALA A 35 4.36 6.66 4.04
N GLN A 36 3.95 6.76 2.77
CA GLN A 36 2.74 7.46 2.35
C GLN A 36 1.48 6.76 2.87
N ALA A 37 1.41 5.43 2.82
CA ALA A 37 0.30 4.66 3.36
C ALA A 37 0.18 4.84 4.88
N LYS A 38 1.32 4.85 5.59
CA LYS A 38 1.34 5.12 7.03
C LYS A 38 0.84 6.53 7.35
N LYS A 39 1.27 7.54 6.57
CA LYS A 39 0.76 8.91 6.68
C LYS A 39 -0.76 8.97 6.53
N GLN A 40 -1.29 8.38 5.45
CA GLN A 40 -2.73 8.36 5.17
C GLN A 40 -3.53 7.66 6.28
N SER A 41 -3.00 6.58 6.84
CA SER A 41 -3.63 5.91 7.98
C SER A 41 -3.74 6.84 9.19
N ILE A 42 -2.66 7.55 9.53
CA ILE A 42 -2.63 8.46 10.68
C ILE A 42 -3.55 9.67 10.45
N ASP A 43 -3.57 10.22 9.23
CA ASP A 43 -4.50 11.30 8.86
C ASP A 43 -5.96 10.86 9.09
N SER A 44 -6.32 9.66 8.61
CA SER A 44 -7.65 9.07 8.83
C SER A 44 -7.96 8.85 10.32
N ASP A 45 -6.98 8.38 11.10
CA ASP A 45 -7.16 8.19 12.55
C ASP A 45 -7.40 9.52 13.27
N ILE A 46 -6.67 10.59 12.90
CA ILE A 46 -6.87 11.94 13.43
C ILE A 46 -8.27 12.47 13.08
N GLU A 47 -8.72 12.27 11.84
CA GLU A 47 -10.07 12.68 11.40
C GLU A 47 -11.15 11.96 12.19
N ASN A 48 -11.03 10.64 12.36
CA ASN A 48 -11.96 9.84 13.15
C ASN A 48 -11.99 10.28 14.62
N LEU A 49 -10.83 10.42 15.26
CA LEU A 49 -10.74 10.90 16.64
C LEU A 49 -11.35 12.30 16.79
N THR A 50 -11.10 13.19 15.84
CA THR A 50 -11.67 14.56 15.85
C THR A 50 -13.20 14.52 15.73
N LYS A 51 -13.74 13.62 14.90
CA LYS A 51 -15.18 13.44 14.78
C LYS A 51 -15.79 12.88 16.07
N GLU A 52 -15.17 11.86 16.65
CA GLU A 52 -15.61 11.27 17.90
C GLU A 52 -15.58 12.28 19.06
N ILE A 53 -14.53 13.10 19.17
CA ILE A 53 -14.45 14.19 20.15
C ILE A 53 -15.64 15.13 20.00
N ARG A 54 -15.95 15.58 18.77
CA ARG A 54 -17.11 16.46 18.52
C ARG A 54 -18.44 15.81 18.93
N ASP A 55 -18.61 14.52 18.63
CA ASP A 55 -19.82 13.78 18.99
C ASP A 55 -19.97 13.66 20.51
N GLU A 56 -18.89 13.39 21.24
CA GLU A 56 -18.89 13.37 22.70
C GLU A 56 -19.10 14.77 23.31
N GLU A 57 -18.52 15.83 22.72
CA GLU A 57 -18.78 17.22 23.13
C GLU A 57 -20.26 17.61 22.96
N MET A 58 -20.91 17.16 21.88
CA MET A 58 -22.35 17.38 21.69
C MET A 58 -23.18 16.65 22.74
N LYS A 59 -22.83 15.41 23.09
CA LYS A 59 -23.49 14.66 24.18
C LYS A 59 -23.29 15.36 25.51
N LYS A 60 -22.07 15.85 25.79
CA LYS A 60 -21.76 16.61 27.00
C LYS A 60 -22.63 17.84 27.11
N LYS A 61 -22.68 18.69 26.07
CA LYS A 61 -23.53 19.90 26.03
C LYS A 61 -25.01 19.59 26.24
N LYS A 62 -25.51 18.47 25.71
CA LYS A 62 -26.89 18.04 25.93
C LYS A 62 -27.15 17.69 27.40
N ASN A 63 -26.22 16.99 28.05
CA ASN A 63 -26.32 16.67 29.47
C ASN A 63 -26.19 17.92 30.35
N GLU A 64 -25.30 18.85 30.01
CA GLU A 64 -25.18 20.15 30.70
C GLU A 64 -26.47 20.97 30.61
N LEU A 65 -27.11 21.00 29.43
CA LEU A 65 -28.41 21.67 29.26
C LEU A 65 -29.48 21.01 30.14
N HIS A 66 -29.55 19.67 30.12
CA HIS A 66 -30.51 18.91 30.93
C HIS A 66 -30.28 19.11 32.43
N LEU A 67 -29.03 19.14 32.87
CA LEU A 67 -28.64 19.46 34.25
C LEU A 67 -29.12 20.86 34.66
N GLY A 68 -29.01 21.85 33.76
CA GLY A 68 -29.53 23.19 33.96
C GLY A 68 -31.05 23.23 34.13
N GLU A 69 -31.79 22.49 33.29
CA GLU A 69 -33.25 22.36 33.40
C GLU A 69 -33.67 21.70 34.73
N LEU A 70 -32.99 20.63 35.14
CA LEU A 70 -33.25 19.95 36.41
C LEU A 70 -32.95 20.84 37.62
N SER A 71 -31.87 21.61 37.55
CA SER A 71 -31.49 22.56 38.61
C SER A 71 -32.52 23.67 38.75
N GLN A 72 -33.02 24.21 37.64
CA GLN A 72 -34.11 25.20 37.66
C GLN A 72 -35.39 24.60 38.25
N LYS A 73 -35.73 23.37 37.89
CA LYS A 73 -36.91 22.67 38.43
C LYS A 73 -36.79 22.44 39.94
N LEU A 74 -35.60 22.10 40.45
CA LEU A 74 -35.35 21.99 41.89
C LEU A 74 -35.51 23.33 42.60
N GLU A 75 -35.03 24.42 42.01
CA GLU A 75 -35.21 25.77 42.57
C GLU A 75 -36.70 26.17 42.64
N ASP A 76 -37.45 25.88 41.58
CA ASP A 76 -38.89 26.15 41.52
C ASP A 76 -39.68 25.29 42.51
N ASN A 77 -39.31 24.02 42.68
CA ASN A 77 -39.90 23.15 43.69
C ASN A 77 -39.60 23.65 45.10
N SER A 78 -38.37 24.10 45.37
CA SER A 78 -37.99 24.69 46.66
C SER A 78 -38.85 25.93 47.00
N LYS A 79 -39.12 26.80 46.01
CA LYS A 79 -40.03 27.96 46.18
C LYS A 79 -41.45 27.52 46.52
N LYS A 80 -42.00 26.55 45.76
CA LYS A 80 -43.36 26.00 46.00
C LYS A 80 -43.49 25.35 47.38
N SER A 81 -42.44 24.71 47.88
CA SER A 81 -42.41 24.08 49.21
C SER A 81 -42.82 25.04 50.33
N GLY A 82 -42.44 26.33 50.22
CA GLY A 82 -42.80 27.37 51.17
C GLY A 82 -44.27 27.81 51.14
N GLU A 83 -45.03 27.45 50.09
CA GLU A 83 -46.42 27.87 49.87
C GLU A 83 -47.44 26.75 50.14
N ILE A 84 -46.99 25.50 50.29
CA ILE A 84 -47.85 24.32 50.46
C ILE A 84 -48.50 24.30 51.86
N LYS A 85 -49.81 24.04 51.89
CA LYS A 85 -50.61 24.00 53.12
C LYS A 85 -51.15 22.62 53.48
N THR A 86 -51.07 21.64 52.57
CA THR A 86 -51.59 20.28 52.80
C THR A 86 -50.48 19.24 52.84
N GLU A 87 -50.60 18.27 53.76
CA GLU A 87 -49.60 17.21 53.95
C GLU A 87 -49.43 16.32 52.70
N ARG A 88 -50.51 16.14 51.92
CA ARG A 88 -50.50 15.35 50.68
C ARG A 88 -49.68 16.00 49.58
N GLU A 89 -49.83 17.32 49.39
CA GLU A 89 -49.05 18.08 48.41
C GLU A 89 -47.57 18.12 48.80
N MET A 90 -47.27 18.23 50.10
CA MET A 90 -45.90 18.22 50.61
C MET A 90 -45.18 16.91 50.31
N LYS A 91 -45.83 15.75 50.53
CA LYS A 91 -45.26 14.43 50.20
C LYS A 91 -45.04 14.25 48.70
N SER A 92 -45.94 14.78 47.86
CA SER A 92 -45.78 14.74 46.41
C SER A 92 -44.58 15.55 45.95
N LEU A 93 -44.42 16.76 46.49
CA LEU A 93 -43.31 17.64 46.15
C LEU A 93 -41.96 17.06 46.61
N GLN A 94 -41.91 16.46 47.79
CA GLN A 94 -40.72 15.76 48.29
C GLN A 94 -40.28 14.63 47.35
N LEU A 95 -41.22 13.81 46.86
CA LEU A 95 -40.91 12.76 45.90
C LEU A 95 -40.37 13.34 44.57
N GLU A 96 -40.96 14.43 44.08
CA GLU A 96 -40.46 15.10 42.88
C GLU A 96 -39.05 15.68 43.07
N GLU A 97 -38.75 16.24 44.25
CA GLU A 97 -37.40 16.73 44.59
C GLU A 97 -36.38 15.59 44.69
N GLU A 98 -36.74 14.45 45.29
CA GLU A 98 -35.86 13.28 45.36
C GLU A 98 -35.53 12.75 43.96
N ILE A 99 -36.54 12.59 43.10
CA ILE A 99 -36.34 12.15 41.70
C ILE A 99 -35.44 13.14 40.96
N ALA A 100 -35.68 14.45 41.10
CA ALA A 100 -34.89 15.47 40.41
C ALA A 100 -33.44 15.51 40.92
N LYS A 101 -33.20 15.31 42.23
CA LYS A 101 -31.85 15.20 42.80
C LYS A 101 -31.10 13.97 42.26
N GLU A 102 -31.77 12.84 42.15
CA GLU A 102 -31.17 11.62 41.57
C GLU A 102 -30.83 11.82 40.09
N GLN A 103 -31.71 12.47 39.32
CA GLN A 103 -31.45 12.83 37.92
C GLN A 103 -30.28 13.81 37.78
N VAL A 104 -30.14 14.77 38.68
CA VAL A 104 -28.99 15.70 38.73
C VAL A 104 -27.69 14.94 38.99
N ASN A 105 -27.68 14.02 39.96
CA ASN A 105 -26.49 13.21 40.25
C ASN A 105 -26.09 12.39 39.02
N PHE A 106 -27.05 11.72 38.39
CA PHE A 106 -26.82 10.95 37.17
C PHE A 106 -26.27 11.82 36.02
N ALA A 107 -26.84 13.00 35.81
CA ALA A 107 -26.37 13.92 34.77
C ALA A 107 -24.93 14.40 35.04
N ASN A 108 -24.58 14.68 36.30
CA ASN A 108 -23.20 15.04 36.68
C ASN A 108 -22.21 13.89 36.44
N GLU A 109 -22.56 12.67 36.87
CA GLU A 109 -21.73 11.48 36.65
C GLU A 109 -21.50 11.23 35.15
N GLU A 110 -22.54 11.39 34.33
CA GLU A 110 -22.47 11.24 32.88
C GLU A 110 -21.61 12.33 32.24
N ILE A 111 -21.70 13.59 32.69
CA ILE A 111 -20.83 14.68 32.23
C ILE A 111 -19.37 14.36 32.55
N GLU A 112 -19.05 13.96 33.78
CA GLU A 112 -17.69 13.60 34.19
C GLU A 112 -17.15 12.40 33.39
N ARG A 113 -18.01 11.42 33.08
CA ARG A 113 -17.66 10.30 32.20
C ARG A 113 -17.31 10.78 30.79
N LEU A 114 -18.13 11.66 30.22
CA LEU A 114 -17.91 12.22 28.88
C LEU A 114 -16.64 13.09 28.83
N GLU A 115 -16.36 13.88 29.86
CA GLU A 115 -15.13 14.68 29.97
C GLU A 115 -13.88 13.81 29.94
N ARG A 116 -13.84 12.72 30.72
CA ARG A 116 -12.71 11.77 30.70
C ARG A 116 -12.51 11.13 29.31
N ILE A 117 -13.60 10.83 28.60
CA ILE A 117 -13.53 10.28 27.24
C ILE A 117 -12.96 11.31 26.27
N ILE A 118 -13.45 12.56 26.33
CA ILE A 118 -12.95 13.66 25.50
C ILE A 118 -11.47 13.89 25.74
N GLU A 119 -11.03 13.95 27.00
CA GLU A 119 -9.63 14.14 27.37
C GLU A 119 -8.73 13.01 26.82
N LEU A 120 -9.15 11.75 27.01
CA LEU A 120 -8.42 10.59 26.48
C LEU A 120 -8.29 10.65 24.96
N LYS A 121 -9.39 10.91 24.24
CA LYS A 121 -9.38 10.98 22.77
C LYS A 121 -8.57 12.17 22.27
N THR A 122 -8.60 13.30 22.98
CA THR A 122 -7.78 14.48 22.66
C THR A 122 -6.30 14.16 22.79
N SER A 123 -5.90 13.49 23.87
CA SER A 123 -4.51 13.03 24.07
C SER A 123 -4.08 12.06 22.96
N GLN A 124 -4.95 11.14 22.55
CA GLN A 124 -4.70 10.22 21.43
C GLN A 124 -4.51 10.98 20.11
N ALA A 125 -5.35 11.99 19.84
CA ALA A 125 -5.25 12.81 18.63
C ALA A 125 -3.96 13.65 18.61
N GLU A 126 -3.53 14.18 19.75
CA GLU A 126 -2.25 14.89 19.87
C GLU A 126 -1.04 13.97 19.66
N ALA A 127 -1.08 12.75 20.22
CA ALA A 127 -0.04 11.76 19.99
C ALA A 127 0.05 11.37 18.50
N ALA A 128 -1.10 11.16 17.84
CA ALA A 128 -1.18 10.87 16.41
C ALA A 128 -0.62 12.04 15.57
N LYS A 129 -0.95 13.29 15.91
CA LYS A 129 -0.39 14.49 15.24
C LYS A 129 1.13 14.58 15.37
N LYS A 130 1.70 14.31 16.54
CA LYS A 130 3.16 14.26 16.71
C LYS A 130 3.79 13.18 15.83
N SER A 131 3.19 11.99 15.80
CA SER A 131 3.67 10.92 14.91
C SER A 131 3.58 11.30 13.43
N LEU A 132 2.54 12.04 13.04
CA LEU A 132 2.39 12.56 11.69
C LEU A 132 3.51 13.53 11.33
N GLU A 133 3.82 14.49 12.20
CA GLU A 133 4.92 15.45 12.00
C GLU A 133 6.27 14.74 11.81
N GLU A 134 6.56 13.71 12.60
CA GLU A 134 7.77 12.89 12.46
C GLU A 134 7.82 12.16 11.10
N ILE A 135 6.69 11.63 10.63
CA ILE A 135 6.62 10.93 9.35
C ILE A 135 6.74 11.91 8.19
N GLU A 136 6.13 13.09 8.27
CA GLU A 136 6.24 14.13 7.24
C GLU A 136 7.68 14.65 7.10
N ALA A 137 8.38 14.84 8.22
CA ALA A 137 9.79 15.21 8.21
C ALA A 137 10.66 14.15 7.51
N ASN A 138 10.39 12.87 7.77
CA ASN A 138 11.12 11.76 7.15
C ASN A 138 10.74 11.54 5.67
N LEU A 139 9.48 11.79 5.30
CA LEU A 139 8.98 11.59 3.94
C LEU A 139 9.73 12.43 2.91
N ALA A 140 10.11 13.67 3.26
CA ALA A 140 10.89 14.53 2.36
C ALA A 140 12.26 13.91 2.03
N SER A 141 12.95 13.37 3.04
CA SER A 141 14.24 12.67 2.85
C SER A 141 14.07 11.40 2.03
N ILE A 142 13.09 10.56 2.40
CA ILE A 142 12.79 9.31 1.68
C ILE A 142 12.48 9.60 0.21
N LYS A 143 11.64 10.60 -0.06
CA LYS A 143 11.31 10.99 -1.43
C LYS A 143 12.54 11.41 -2.21
N SER A 144 13.40 12.25 -1.63
CA SER A 144 14.64 12.66 -2.30
C SER A 144 15.56 11.48 -2.60
N GLU A 145 15.70 10.51 -1.69
CA GLU A 145 16.50 9.31 -1.91
C GLU A 145 15.93 8.42 -3.02
N VAL A 146 14.59 8.27 -3.05
CA VAL A 146 13.89 7.49 -4.08
C VAL A 146 14.02 8.18 -5.45
N ASP A 147 13.82 9.49 -5.53
CA ASP A 147 13.95 10.26 -6.76
C ASP A 147 15.36 10.12 -7.37
N GLN A 148 16.42 10.20 -6.54
CA GLN A 148 17.80 9.99 -6.99
C GLN A 148 18.04 8.56 -7.51
N LYS A 149 17.51 7.55 -6.81
CA LYS A 149 17.63 6.15 -7.27
C LYS A 149 16.90 5.92 -8.60
N LEU A 150 15.69 6.48 -8.73
CA LEU A 150 14.90 6.38 -9.95
C LEU A 150 15.58 7.10 -11.11
N GLU A 151 16.25 8.22 -10.88
CA GLU A 151 17.03 8.92 -11.90
C GLU A 151 18.17 8.02 -12.43
N ILE A 152 18.94 7.40 -11.53
CA ILE A 152 20.01 6.46 -11.90
C ILE A 152 19.44 5.28 -12.70
N ILE A 153 18.37 4.65 -12.20
CA ILE A 153 17.71 3.53 -12.87
C ILE A 153 17.22 3.93 -14.27
N ASN A 154 16.59 5.11 -14.40
CA ASN A 154 16.08 5.58 -15.68
C ASN A 154 17.19 5.85 -16.69
N ASN A 155 18.31 6.42 -16.25
CA ASN A 155 19.47 6.64 -17.12
C ASN A 155 20.05 5.31 -17.61
N SER A 156 20.26 4.34 -16.72
CA SER A 156 20.72 2.99 -17.10
C SER A 156 19.72 2.29 -18.03
N ARG A 157 18.41 2.44 -17.76
CA ARG A 157 17.35 1.88 -18.60
C ARG A 157 17.41 2.47 -20.01
N GLN A 158 17.60 3.78 -20.14
CA GLN A 158 17.73 4.44 -21.43
C GLN A 158 18.94 3.93 -22.23
N GLU A 159 20.09 3.73 -21.60
CA GLU A 159 21.27 3.16 -22.26
C GLU A 159 21.00 1.74 -22.80
N VAL A 160 20.31 0.90 -22.01
CA VAL A 160 19.95 -0.46 -22.44
C VAL A 160 18.92 -0.42 -23.57
N PHE A 161 17.95 0.50 -23.55
CA PHE A 161 17.02 0.70 -24.67
C PHE A 161 17.74 1.13 -25.95
N MET A 162 18.72 2.03 -25.87
CA MET A 162 19.51 2.42 -27.04
C MET A 162 20.31 1.24 -27.62
N LYS A 163 20.88 0.38 -26.75
CA LYS A 163 21.52 -0.87 -27.18
C LYS A 163 20.53 -1.78 -27.90
N LYS A 164 19.31 -1.92 -27.37
CA LYS A 164 18.22 -2.69 -27.99
C LYS A 164 17.85 -2.16 -29.38
N GLU A 165 17.65 -0.85 -29.51
CA GLU A 165 17.28 -0.23 -30.78
C GLU A 165 18.34 -0.44 -31.84
N LYS A 166 19.62 -0.24 -31.48
CA LYS A 166 20.74 -0.52 -32.38
C LYS A 166 20.74 -1.98 -32.84
N LEU A 167 20.62 -2.92 -31.90
CA LEU A 167 20.58 -4.35 -32.22
C LEU A 167 19.43 -4.69 -33.16
N ILE A 168 18.21 -4.21 -32.87
CA ILE A 168 17.03 -4.43 -33.72
C ILE A 168 17.22 -3.86 -35.13
N SER A 169 17.89 -2.71 -35.28
CA SER A 169 18.14 -2.09 -36.58
C SER A 169 19.04 -2.92 -37.51
N GLU A 170 19.89 -3.77 -36.94
CA GLU A 170 20.83 -4.65 -37.64
C GLU A 170 20.28 -6.07 -37.85
N MET A 171 19.08 -6.37 -37.32
CA MET A 171 18.45 -7.69 -37.37
C MET A 171 17.54 -7.87 -38.58
N ASN A 172 17.42 -9.12 -39.05
CA ASN A 172 16.43 -9.44 -40.07
C ASN A 172 15.00 -9.44 -39.49
N GLN A 173 14.04 -8.94 -40.27
CA GLN A 173 12.65 -8.81 -39.79
C GLN A 173 11.98 -10.16 -39.52
N LYS A 174 12.34 -11.21 -40.28
CA LYS A 174 11.79 -12.56 -40.08
C LYS A 174 12.22 -13.17 -38.74
N GLY A 175 13.50 -13.08 -38.37
CA GLY A 175 14.01 -13.59 -37.10
C GLY A 175 13.48 -12.80 -35.92
N LEU A 176 13.38 -11.48 -36.04
CA LEU A 176 12.78 -10.63 -35.03
C LEU A 176 11.30 -10.98 -34.78
N ALA A 177 10.50 -11.13 -35.84
CA ALA A 177 9.09 -11.51 -35.71
C ALA A 177 8.92 -12.90 -35.07
N PHE A 178 9.80 -13.84 -35.41
CA PHE A 178 9.82 -15.18 -34.81
C PHE A 178 10.09 -15.11 -33.30
N TYR A 179 11.13 -14.38 -32.90
CA TYR A 179 11.47 -14.14 -31.49
C TYR A 179 10.33 -13.48 -30.73
N GLN A 180 9.76 -12.39 -31.26
CA GLN A 180 8.68 -11.66 -30.62
C GLN A 180 7.44 -12.54 -30.42
N LYS A 181 7.13 -13.43 -31.36
CA LYS A 181 6.02 -14.39 -31.22
C LYS A 181 6.21 -15.31 -30.02
N ILE A 182 7.43 -15.81 -29.81
CA ILE A 182 7.77 -16.67 -28.68
C ILE A 182 7.77 -15.84 -27.37
N ARG A 183 8.37 -14.65 -27.39
CA ARG A 183 8.46 -13.77 -26.21
C ARG A 183 7.12 -13.38 -25.60
N ARG A 184 6.06 -13.29 -26.39
CA ARG A 184 4.71 -12.97 -25.87
C ARG A 184 4.31 -13.88 -24.71
N TRP A 185 4.57 -15.18 -24.82
CA TRP A 185 4.25 -16.18 -23.80
C TRP A 185 5.47 -16.62 -22.98
N ALA A 186 6.67 -16.66 -23.56
CA ALA A 186 7.88 -17.14 -22.90
C ALA A 186 8.63 -16.06 -22.08
N LYS A 187 8.37 -14.77 -22.35
CA LYS A 187 9.03 -13.63 -21.68
C LYS A 187 10.57 -13.78 -21.69
N ASN A 188 11.21 -13.64 -20.53
CA ASN A 188 12.65 -13.80 -20.35
C ASN A 188 13.18 -15.22 -20.60
N SER A 189 12.31 -16.21 -20.81
CA SER A 189 12.70 -17.58 -21.20
C SER A 189 12.56 -17.84 -22.71
N THR A 190 12.57 -16.81 -23.54
CA THR A 190 12.39 -16.96 -25.01
C THR A 190 13.53 -17.73 -25.67
N VAL A 191 14.76 -17.43 -25.25
CA VAL A 191 16.00 -18.07 -25.70
C VAL A 191 16.64 -18.67 -24.45
N VAL A 192 16.91 -19.97 -24.47
CA VAL A 192 17.40 -20.71 -23.30
C VAL A 192 18.55 -21.63 -23.68
N PRO A 193 19.53 -21.84 -22.78
CA PRO A 193 20.59 -22.78 -23.01
C PRO A 193 20.07 -24.22 -22.98
N VAL A 194 20.86 -25.12 -23.57
CA VAL A 194 20.73 -26.55 -23.38
C VAL A 194 21.85 -27.01 -22.45
N GLU A 195 21.48 -27.62 -21.34
CA GLU A 195 22.39 -28.21 -20.36
C GLU A 195 22.01 -29.67 -20.17
N GLU A 196 23.00 -30.57 -20.11
CA GLU A 196 22.77 -32.02 -19.96
C GLU A 196 21.73 -32.60 -20.94
N GLN A 197 21.75 -32.13 -22.20
CA GLN A 197 20.78 -32.52 -23.24
C GLN A 197 19.31 -32.16 -22.89
N ALA A 198 19.07 -31.26 -21.94
CA ALA A 198 17.76 -30.77 -21.56
C ALA A 198 17.56 -29.29 -21.90
N CYS A 199 16.34 -28.93 -22.31
CA CYS A 199 15.96 -27.54 -22.52
C CYS A 199 15.80 -26.81 -21.18
N MET A 200 16.59 -25.77 -20.90
CA MET A 200 16.49 -25.02 -19.62
C MET A 200 15.25 -24.11 -19.50
N GLY A 201 14.31 -24.21 -20.44
CA GLY A 201 13.02 -23.53 -20.36
C GLY A 201 11.86 -24.44 -19.91
N CYS A 202 11.86 -25.71 -20.31
CA CYS A 202 10.83 -26.69 -19.91
C CYS A 202 11.40 -27.92 -19.20
N HIS A 203 12.72 -28.01 -19.05
CA HIS A 203 13.47 -29.09 -18.40
C HIS A 203 13.27 -30.48 -19.01
N MET A 204 12.73 -30.54 -20.24
CA MET A 204 12.60 -31.79 -20.97
C MET A 204 13.86 -32.09 -21.77
N VAL A 205 14.26 -33.36 -21.74
CA VAL A 205 15.35 -33.89 -22.58
C VAL A 205 14.94 -33.80 -24.06
N ILE A 206 15.85 -33.31 -24.88
CA ILE A 206 15.70 -33.24 -26.34
C ILE A 206 16.38 -34.44 -27.01
N ASN A 207 15.85 -34.87 -28.15
CA ASN A 207 16.43 -36.01 -28.86
C ASN A 207 17.83 -35.69 -29.43
N ASP A 208 18.60 -36.73 -29.73
CA ASP A 208 19.99 -36.62 -30.19
C ASP A 208 20.14 -35.77 -31.45
N LYS A 209 19.14 -35.81 -32.35
CA LYS A 209 19.14 -35.00 -33.57
C LYS A 209 19.09 -33.51 -33.23
N ILE A 210 18.10 -33.10 -32.43
CA ILE A 210 17.93 -31.69 -32.03
C ILE A 210 19.14 -31.25 -31.20
N TYR A 211 19.66 -32.10 -30.31
CA TYR A 211 20.86 -31.80 -29.54
C TYR A 211 22.08 -31.53 -30.44
N ALA A 212 22.32 -32.39 -31.44
CA ALA A 212 23.37 -32.20 -32.42
C ALA A 212 23.18 -30.91 -33.25
N ASP A 213 21.94 -30.59 -33.63
CA ASP A 213 21.61 -29.36 -34.36
C ASP A 213 21.89 -28.10 -33.51
N VAL A 214 21.59 -28.13 -32.21
CA VAL A 214 21.91 -27.03 -31.27
C VAL A 214 23.42 -26.86 -31.08
N ILE A 215 24.19 -27.96 -30.99
CA ILE A 215 25.66 -27.92 -30.91
C ILE A 215 26.28 -27.31 -32.18
N LYS A 216 25.79 -27.70 -33.36
CA LYS A 216 26.29 -27.15 -34.64
C LYS A 216 26.01 -25.65 -34.77
N ALA A 217 24.87 -25.19 -34.24
CA ALA A 217 24.47 -23.78 -34.25
C ALA A 217 24.51 -23.11 -35.65
N GLU A 218 24.24 -23.89 -36.71
CA GLU A 218 24.20 -23.43 -38.11
C GLU A 218 22.86 -22.75 -38.45
N GLU A 219 21.77 -23.21 -37.85
CA GLU A 219 20.42 -22.65 -38.00
C GLU A 219 19.80 -22.38 -36.61
N ILE A 220 18.67 -21.65 -36.60
CA ILE A 220 17.91 -21.40 -35.36
C ILE A 220 17.10 -22.64 -35.02
N THR A 221 17.49 -23.35 -33.96
CA THR A 221 16.81 -24.55 -33.48
C THR A 221 15.87 -24.23 -32.33
N THR A 222 14.67 -24.82 -32.33
CA THR A 222 13.71 -24.68 -31.23
C THR A 222 13.44 -25.98 -30.52
N CYS A 223 13.12 -25.91 -29.23
CA CYS A 223 12.68 -27.05 -28.45
C CYS A 223 11.38 -27.64 -29.04
N PRO A 224 11.32 -28.96 -29.34
CA PRO A 224 10.11 -29.58 -29.87
C PRO A 224 8.95 -29.64 -28.86
N HIS A 225 9.27 -29.56 -27.56
CA HIS A 225 8.28 -29.66 -26.49
C HIS A 225 7.61 -28.32 -26.16
N CYS A 226 8.36 -27.23 -26.13
CA CYS A 226 7.84 -25.92 -25.74
C CYS A 226 7.99 -24.82 -26.78
N GLY A 227 8.78 -25.01 -27.85
CA GLY A 227 8.96 -24.03 -28.91
C GLY A 227 9.91 -22.86 -28.60
N ARG A 228 10.63 -22.87 -27.47
CA ARG A 228 11.68 -21.89 -27.16
C ARG A 228 12.89 -22.07 -28.08
N ILE A 229 13.62 -20.98 -28.34
CA ILE A 229 14.88 -21.02 -29.08
C ILE A 229 15.96 -21.61 -28.18
N LEU A 230 16.74 -22.54 -28.73
CA LEU A 230 17.80 -23.25 -28.02
C LEU A 230 19.17 -22.77 -28.49
N TYR A 231 20.12 -22.68 -27.57
CA TYR A 231 21.54 -22.46 -27.87
C TYR A 231 22.42 -23.30 -26.94
N MET A 232 23.65 -23.62 -27.36
CA MET A 232 24.68 -24.08 -26.44
C MET A 232 25.37 -22.86 -25.84
N GLU A 233 25.44 -22.80 -24.53
CA GLU A 233 26.30 -21.83 -23.87
C GLU A 233 27.75 -22.23 -24.15
N THR A 234 28.44 -21.45 -24.98
CA THR A 234 29.90 -21.56 -25.08
C THR A 234 30.47 -20.99 -23.79
N ASP A 235 31.22 -21.81 -23.03
CA ASP A 235 32.00 -21.35 -21.89
C ASP A 235 32.73 -20.05 -22.28
N LYS A 236 32.42 -18.98 -21.55
CA LYS A 236 33.22 -17.76 -21.61
C LYS A 236 34.57 -18.11 -21.01
N GLU A 237 35.59 -18.32 -21.85
CA GLU A 237 36.98 -18.10 -21.44
C GLU A 237 37.19 -16.66 -20.99
#